data_AF-A0A315ZBR6-F1
#
_entry.id   AF-A0A315ZBR6-F1
#
_cell.length_a   1.000
_cell.length_b   1.000
_cell.length_c   1.000
_cell.angle_alpha   90.00
_cell.angle_beta   90.00
_cell.angle_gamma   90.00
#
_symmetry.space_group_name_H-M   'P 1'
#
loop_
_entity.id
_entity.type
_entity.pdbx_description
1 polymer ?
#
loop_
_entity_poly.entity_id
_entity_poly.type
_entity_poly.pdbx_seq_one_letter_code
_entity_poly.pdbx_strand_id
1 'polypeptide(L)'
;MNKADLKFIQEWGETRKKGRWYYGLKVGGIQGVIFALLSGSFHYFFDRPYDPPYTFDRFLTESTTYVILWMIGSATIMWWQMERMYKKRLQKLEDEESADNEL
;
A
#
# COMPACT_ATOMS: atom_id res chain seq x y z
N MET A 1 -10.62 -20.17 -15.91
CA MET A 1 -10.29 -19.19 -14.83
C MET A 1 -11.52 -18.72 -14.01
N ASN A 2 -11.35 -18.27 -12.75
CA ASN A 2 -12.43 -17.75 -11.90
C ASN A 2 -12.81 -16.30 -12.27
N LYS A 3 -14.11 -15.92 -12.21
CA LYS A 3 -14.61 -14.55 -12.49
C LYS A 3 -13.92 -13.48 -11.63
N ALA A 4 -13.53 -13.83 -10.41
CA ALA A 4 -12.81 -12.94 -9.51
C ALA A 4 -11.40 -12.55 -10.03
N ASP A 5 -10.72 -13.47 -10.73
CA ASP A 5 -9.38 -13.22 -11.28
C ASP A 5 -9.44 -12.30 -12.50
N LEU A 6 -10.44 -12.49 -13.37
CA LEU A 6 -10.70 -11.59 -14.50
C LEU A 6 -10.98 -10.16 -14.02
N LYS A 7 -11.86 -10.04 -13.01
CA LYS A 7 -12.19 -8.75 -12.40
C LYS A 7 -10.95 -8.07 -11.81
N PHE A 8 -10.11 -8.82 -11.10
CA PHE A 8 -8.85 -8.29 -10.56
C PHE A 8 -7.90 -7.82 -11.66
N ILE A 9 -7.72 -8.60 -12.74
CA ILE A 9 -6.85 -8.23 -13.86
C ILE A 9 -7.33 -6.93 -14.51
N GLN A 10 -8.65 -6.79 -14.72
CA GLN A 10 -9.24 -5.59 -15.30
C GLN A 10 -9.06 -4.37 -14.39
N GLU A 11 -9.47 -4.47 -13.13
CA GLU A 11 -9.38 -3.38 -12.15
C GLU A 11 -7.93 -2.95 -11.87
N TRP A 12 -7.03 -3.93 -11.72
CA TRP A 12 -5.60 -3.64 -11.56
C TRP A 12 -5.00 -3.06 -12.83
N GLY A 13 -5.39 -3.53 -14.02
CA GLY A 13 -4.95 -3.00 -15.29
C GLY A 13 -5.28 -1.52 -15.46
N GLU A 14 -6.49 -1.10 -15.07
CA GLU A 14 -6.88 0.33 -15.04
C GLU A 14 -6.09 1.13 -14.00
N THR A 15 -5.91 0.56 -12.80
CA THR A 15 -5.17 1.20 -11.71
C THR A 15 -3.70 1.39 -12.08
N ARG A 16 -3.11 0.41 -12.75
CA ARG A 16 -1.73 0.43 -13.25
C ARG A 16 -1.50 1.55 -14.26
N LYS A 17 -2.45 1.76 -15.18
CA LYS A 17 -2.39 2.86 -16.18
C LYS A 17 -2.38 4.25 -15.53
N LYS A 18 -3.05 4.40 -14.38
CA LYS A 18 -3.06 5.66 -13.61
C LYS A 18 -1.76 5.92 -12.83
N GLY A 19 -0.91 4.90 -12.72
CA GLY A 19 0.43 5.02 -12.15
C GLY A 19 0.51 4.92 -10.62
N ARG A 20 1.75 4.82 -10.15
CA ARG A 20 2.09 4.59 -8.73
C ARG A 20 1.63 5.70 -7.79
N TRP A 21 1.71 6.96 -8.24
CA TRP A 21 1.33 8.12 -7.43
C TRP A 21 -0.18 8.15 -7.14
N TYR A 22 -1.01 7.84 -8.13
CA TYR A 22 -2.46 7.76 -7.94
C TYR A 22 -2.85 6.64 -6.96
N TYR A 23 -2.19 5.48 -7.07
CA TYR A 23 -2.40 4.38 -6.13
C TYR A 23 -1.92 4.73 -4.71
N GLY A 24 -0.74 5.35 -4.60
CA GLY A 24 -0.20 5.82 -3.34
C GLY A 24 -1.10 6.84 -2.65
N LEU A 25 -1.76 7.73 -3.39
CA LEU A 25 -2.75 8.66 -2.82
C LEU A 25 -4.00 7.92 -2.32
N LYS A 26 -4.52 6.98 -3.11
CA LYS A 26 -5.74 6.23 -2.77
C LYS A 26 -5.55 5.33 -1.56
N VAL A 27 -4.42 4.64 -1.46
CA VAL A 27 -4.11 3.68 -0.39
C VAL A 27 -3.43 4.36 0.79
N GLY A 28 -2.54 5.34 0.52
CA GLY A 28 -1.78 6.06 1.53
C GLY A 28 -2.65 6.90 2.45
N GLY A 29 -3.81 7.40 2.00
CA GLY A 29 -4.75 8.13 2.87
C GLY A 29 -5.26 7.29 4.04
N ILE A 30 -5.69 6.05 3.78
CA ILE A 30 -6.16 5.12 4.82
C ILE A 30 -5.00 4.70 5.74
N GLN A 31 -3.83 4.44 5.15
CA GLN A 31 -2.66 4.04 5.92
C GLN A 31 -2.09 5.14 6.80
N GLY A 32 -2.15 6.40 6.34
CA GLY A 32 -1.74 7.56 7.12
C GLY A 32 -2.55 7.70 8.41
N VAL A 33 -3.87 7.46 8.36
CA VAL A 33 -4.75 7.46 9.54
C VAL A 33 -4.37 6.34 10.53
N ILE A 34 -4.18 5.12 10.03
CA ILE A 34 -3.79 3.98 10.87
C ILE A 34 -2.42 4.23 11.52
N PHE A 35 -1.47 4.76 10.77
CA PHE A 35 -0.12 5.02 11.29
C PHE A 35 -0.12 6.16 12.31
N ALA A 36 -0.90 7.23 12.10
CA ALA A 36 -1.04 8.31 13.09
C ALA A 36 -1.62 7.80 14.42
N LEU A 37 -2.59 6.87 14.36
CA LEU A 37 -3.12 6.21 15.56
C LEU A 37 -2.05 5.34 16.23
N LEU A 38 -1.26 4.60 15.46
CA LEU A 38 -0.19 3.74 15.98
C LEU A 38 0.97 4.54 16.55
N SER A 39 1.44 5.59 15.89
CA SER A 39 2.53 6.44 16.38
C SER A 39 2.09 7.23 17.61
N GLY A 40 0.88 7.78 17.61
CA GLY A 40 0.30 8.44 18.78
C GLY A 40 0.18 7.49 19.97
N SER A 41 -0.28 6.26 19.74
CA SER A 41 -0.33 5.23 20.78
C SER A 41 1.07 4.82 21.23
N PHE A 42 2.00 4.60 20.31
CA PHE A 42 3.36 4.17 20.62
C PHE A 42 4.09 5.22 21.46
N HIS A 43 4.06 6.49 21.07
CA HIS A 43 4.64 7.57 21.89
C HIS A 43 3.95 7.68 23.25
N TYR A 44 2.62 7.56 23.31
CA TYR A 44 1.88 7.60 24.58
C TYR A 44 2.24 6.44 25.53
N PHE A 45 2.43 5.22 25.00
CA PHE A 45 2.69 4.03 25.80
C PHE A 45 4.19 3.82 26.11
N PHE A 46 5.09 4.26 25.24
CA PHE A 46 6.52 3.96 25.37
C PHE A 46 7.38 5.13 25.89
N ASP A 47 7.03 6.40 25.63
CA ASP A 47 7.90 7.54 25.99
C ASP A 47 7.73 8.08 27.42
N ARG A 48 6.80 7.52 28.22
CA ARG A 48 6.65 7.79 29.66
C ARG A 48 6.28 9.25 30.06
N PRO A 49 5.64 9.45 31.23
CA PRO A 49 5.12 10.74 31.69
C PRO A 49 6.14 11.78 32.20
N TYR A 50 7.44 11.64 31.91
CA TYR A 50 8.50 12.38 32.64
C TYR A 50 9.69 12.83 31.78
N ASP A 51 9.46 13.56 30.67
CA ASP A 51 10.52 14.41 30.11
C ASP A 51 9.99 15.78 29.64
N PRO A 52 10.76 16.87 29.86
CA PRO A 52 10.34 18.27 29.69
C PRO A 52 10.22 18.63 28.20
N PRO A 53 9.54 19.76 27.87
CA PRO A 53 8.59 19.84 26.78
C PRO A 53 9.23 19.33 25.49
N TYR A 54 8.89 18.10 25.14
CA TYR A 54 9.00 17.62 23.78
C TYR A 54 8.07 18.54 22.99
N THR A 55 8.63 19.63 22.45
CA THR A 55 7.84 20.72 21.90
C THR A 55 6.98 20.13 20.79
N PHE A 56 5.69 20.45 20.83
CA PHE A 56 4.70 19.95 19.88
C PHE A 56 5.19 20.05 18.42
N ASP A 57 5.98 21.07 18.11
CA ASP A 57 6.61 21.28 16.80
C ASP A 57 7.63 20.19 16.41
N ARG A 58 8.47 19.73 17.35
CA ARG A 58 9.46 18.68 17.09
C ARG A 58 8.79 17.32 16.94
N PHE A 59 7.80 17.04 17.80
CA PHE A 59 6.93 15.88 17.66
C PHE A 59 6.22 15.85 16.31
N LEU A 60 5.58 16.95 15.91
CA LEU A 60 4.91 17.04 14.62
C LEU A 60 5.85 16.80 13.46
N THR A 61 7.05 17.38 13.48
CA THR A 61 8.01 17.26 12.39
C THR A 61 8.56 15.83 12.25
N GLU A 62 8.96 15.21 13.35
CA GLU A 62 9.47 13.82 13.34
C GLU A 62 8.35 12.83 12.98
N SER A 63 7.18 12.97 13.62
CA SER A 63 6.00 12.14 13.33
C SER A 63 5.59 12.23 11.86
N THR A 64 5.52 13.44 11.31
CA THR A 64 5.13 13.66 9.91
C THR A 64 6.13 13.02 8.95
N THR A 65 7.43 13.12 9.25
CA THR A 65 8.47 12.49 8.43
C THR A 65 8.33 10.97 8.42
N TYR A 66 8.11 10.36 9.58
CA TYR A 66 7.88 8.91 9.68
C TYR A 66 6.59 8.48 8.98
N VAL A 67 5.50 9.26 9.12
CA VAL A 67 4.23 9.01 8.41
C VAL A 67 4.44 9.04 6.89
N ILE A 68 5.15 10.05 6.37
CA ILE A 68 5.42 10.18 4.94
C ILE A 68 6.28 9.01 4.44
N LEU A 69 7.38 8.70 5.14
CA LEU A 69 8.25 7.58 4.78
C LEU A 69 7.49 6.24 4.82
N TRP A 70 6.66 6.03 5.84
CA TRP A 70 5.82 4.86 5.95
C TRP A 70 4.83 4.76 4.79
N MET A 71 4.09 5.83 4.50
CA MET A 71 3.15 5.88 3.39
C MET A 71 3.80 5.57 2.05
N ILE A 72 4.98 6.13 1.78
CA ILE A 72 5.72 5.89 0.54
C ILE A 72 6.21 4.42 0.49
N GLY A 73 6.79 3.94 1.59
CA GLY A 73 7.29 2.57 1.69
C GLY A 73 6.19 1.52 1.52
N SER A 74 5.09 1.67 2.26
CA SER A 74 3.96 0.75 2.24
C SER A 74 3.23 0.77 0.90
N ALA A 75 3.02 1.95 0.30
CA ALA A 75 2.43 2.07 -1.04
C ALA A 75 3.30 1.37 -2.09
N THR A 76 4.62 1.52 -1.99
CA THR A 76 5.57 0.87 -2.90
C THR A 76 5.53 -0.66 -2.77
N ILE A 77 5.56 -1.18 -1.53
CA ILE A 77 5.48 -2.63 -1.26
C ILE A 77 4.16 -3.20 -1.78
N MET A 78 3.04 -2.56 -1.47
CA MET A 78 1.73 -3.03 -1.93
C MET A 78 1.57 -2.97 -3.44
N TRP A 79 2.06 -1.90 -4.08
CA TRP A 79 2.08 -1.82 -5.53
C TRP A 79 2.84 -3.00 -6.13
N TRP A 80 4.00 -3.32 -5.57
CA TRP A 80 4.82 -4.42 -6.07
C TRP A 80 4.16 -5.79 -5.86
N GLN A 81 3.52 -6.00 -4.72
CA GLN A 81 2.74 -7.21 -4.45
C GLN A 81 1.57 -7.38 -5.44
N MET A 82 0.81 -6.31 -5.68
CA MET A 82 -0.30 -6.31 -6.64
C MET A 82 0.18 -6.55 -8.06
N GLU A 83 1.28 -5.94 -8.47
CA GLU A 83 1.90 -6.16 -9.79
C GLU A 83 2.36 -7.61 -9.97
N ARG A 84 2.94 -8.22 -8.92
CA ARG A 84 3.34 -9.62 -8.95
C ARG A 84 2.14 -10.56 -9.06
N MET A 85 1.06 -10.28 -8.33
CA MET A 85 -0.18 -11.05 -8.43
C MET A 85 -0.82 -10.91 -9.82
N TYR A 86 -0.82 -9.70 -10.38
CA TYR A 86 -1.33 -9.44 -11.72
C TYR A 86 -0.59 -10.27 -12.77
N LYS A 87 0.75 -10.21 -12.80
CA LYS A 87 1.55 -11.00 -13.74
C LYS A 87 1.29 -12.49 -13.61
N LYS A 88 1.22 -13.00 -12.37
CA LYS A 88 0.97 -14.42 -12.11
C LYS A 88 -0.39 -14.88 -12.61
N ARG A 89 -1.43 -14.05 -12.45
CA ARG A 89 -2.79 -14.37 -12.93
C ARG A 89 -2.92 -14.22 -14.44
N LEU A 90 -2.24 -13.25 -15.05
CA LEU A 90 -2.22 -13.08 -16.49
C LEU A 90 -1.54 -14.26 -17.19
N GLN A 91 -0.37 -14.68 -16.71
CA GLN A 91 0.34 -15.84 -17.25
C GLN A 91 -0.52 -17.11 -17.21
N LYS A 92 -1.22 -17.34 -16.09
CA LYS A 92 -2.13 -18.48 -15.96
C LYS A 92 -3.24 -18.46 -17.03
N LEU A 93 -3.69 -17.27 -17.41
CA LEU A 93 -4.72 -17.06 -18.42
C LEU A 93 -4.20 -17.39 -19.83
N GLU A 94 -2.99 -16.93 -20.14
CA GLU A 94 -2.29 -17.23 -21.40
C GLU A 94 -2.03 -18.74 -21.52
N ASP A 95 -1.61 -19.40 -20.43
CA ASP A 95 -1.41 -20.85 -20.39
C ASP A 95 -2.72 -21.60 -20.64
N GLU A 96 -3.84 -21.19 -20.01
CA GLU A 96 -5.17 -21.78 -20.22
C GLU A 96 -5.67 -21.59 -21.68
N GLU A 97 -5.49 -20.40 -22.27
CA GLU A 97 -5.87 -20.13 -23.66
C GLU A 97 -4.99 -20.87 -24.68
N SER A 98 -3.71 -21.05 -24.39
CA SER A 98 -2.80 -21.80 -25.27
C SER A 98 -3.16 -23.29 -25.30
N ALA A 99 -3.50 -23.87 -24.15
CA ALA A 99 -3.93 -25.26 -24.04
C ALA A 99 -5.27 -25.53 -24.77
N ASP A 100 -6.21 -24.59 -24.74
CA ASP A 100 -7.49 -24.72 -25.43
C ASP A 100 -7.36 -24.59 -26.96
N ASN A 101 -6.33 -23.91 -27.47
CA ASN A 101 -6.09 -23.76 -28.91
C ASN A 101 -5.32 -24.94 -29.54
N GLU A 102 -4.74 -25.84 -28.73
CA GLU A 102 -4.04 -27.04 -29.19
C GLU A 102 -4.94 -28.30 -29.26
N LEU A 103 -6.21 -28.20 -28.83
CA LEU A 103 -7.23 -29.26 -28.85
C LEU A 103 -8.20 -29.11 -30.04
#